data_AF-A0A0E0WCY1-F1
#
_entry.id   AF-A0A0E0WCY1-F1
#
_cell.length_a   1.000
_cell.length_b   1.000
_cell.length_c   1.000
_cell.angle_alpha   90.00
_cell.angle_beta   90.00
_cell.angle_gamma   90.00
#
_symmetry.space_group_name_H-M   'P 1'
#
loop_
_entity.id
_entity.type
_entity.pdbx_description
1 polymer ?
#
loop_
_entity_poly.entity_id
_entity_poly.type
_entity_poly.pdbx_seq_one_letter_code
_entity_poly.pdbx_strand_id
1 'polypeptide(L)'
;MKLPKDFEDYCEAYGNFNENGLEIFGTLKSQATDKLPAFQAATKLYSQHYDLEENEIVIYYDDYLNAVVVLNEEGEMFNVDLEDRQKIATSFKEWFLTKCEEFEIKEIKEF
;
A
#
# COMPACT_ATOMS: atom_id res chain seq x y z
N MET A 1 -11.63 -6.63 7.99
CA MET A 1 -11.67 -5.64 6.90
C MET A 1 -11.98 -6.32 5.58
N LYS A 2 -12.81 -5.71 4.74
CA LYS A 2 -12.97 -6.07 3.33
C LYS A 2 -11.95 -5.28 2.50
N LEU A 3 -11.24 -5.93 1.58
CA LEU A 3 -10.30 -5.23 0.70
C LEU A 3 -11.05 -4.49 -0.42
N PRO A 4 -10.62 -3.26 -0.76
CA PRO A 4 -11.07 -2.58 -1.96
C PRO A 4 -10.79 -3.39 -3.22
N LYS A 5 -11.72 -3.36 -4.18
CA LYS A 5 -11.67 -4.22 -5.37
C LYS A 5 -10.43 -3.96 -6.22
N ASP A 6 -10.04 -2.70 -6.37
CA ASP A 6 -8.85 -2.30 -7.13
C ASP A 6 -7.53 -2.77 -6.49
N PHE A 7 -7.47 -2.85 -5.17
CA PHE A 7 -6.33 -3.46 -4.47
C PHE A 7 -6.29 -4.98 -4.61
N GLU A 8 -7.46 -5.65 -4.61
CA GLU A 8 -7.54 -7.08 -4.91
C GLU A 8 -7.04 -7.37 -6.33
N ASP A 9 -7.50 -6.59 -7.32
CA ASP A 9 -7.09 -6.72 -8.72
C ASP A 9 -5.58 -6.48 -8.89
N TYR A 10 -5.02 -5.49 -8.18
CA TYR A 10 -3.57 -5.29 -8.10
C TYR A 10 -2.83 -6.52 -7.56
N CYS A 11 -3.31 -7.10 -6.46
CA CYS A 11 -2.70 -8.28 -5.86
C CYS A 11 -2.75 -9.48 -6.82
N GLU A 12 -3.79 -9.62 -7.64
CA GLU A 12 -3.87 -10.66 -8.67
C GLU A 12 -2.89 -10.41 -9.83
N ALA A 13 -2.80 -9.17 -10.31
CA ALA A 13 -1.97 -8.81 -11.45
C ALA A 13 -0.46 -8.79 -11.13
N TYR A 14 -0.10 -8.35 -9.93
CA TYR A 14 1.29 -8.12 -9.52
C TYR A 14 1.75 -9.01 -8.37
N GLY A 15 0.85 -9.40 -7.47
CA GLY A 15 1.22 -9.90 -6.16
C GLY A 15 1.65 -8.73 -5.28
N ASN A 16 2.88 -8.27 -5.46
CA ASN A 16 3.46 -7.06 -4.89
C ASN A 16 4.23 -6.33 -6.00
N PHE A 17 4.65 -5.10 -5.76
CA PHE A 17 5.30 -4.29 -6.77
C PHE A 17 6.66 -3.82 -6.26
N ASN A 18 7.71 -4.04 -7.04
CA ASN A 18 9.05 -3.56 -6.75
C ASN A 18 9.76 -3.23 -8.07
N GLU A 19 9.68 -1.98 -8.49
CA GLU A 19 10.32 -1.47 -9.70
C GLU A 19 10.87 -0.06 -9.47
N ASN A 20 12.07 0.22 -9.98
CA ASN A 20 12.74 1.53 -9.88
C ASN A 20 12.78 2.14 -8.45
N GLY A 21 12.79 1.30 -7.41
CA GLY A 21 12.79 1.76 -6.01
C GLY A 21 11.40 2.06 -5.44
N LEU A 22 10.33 1.92 -6.22
CA LEU A 22 8.95 1.91 -5.72
C LEU A 22 8.61 0.50 -5.23
N GLU A 23 8.60 0.29 -3.91
CA GLU A 23 8.15 -0.96 -3.27
C GLU A 23 6.76 -0.81 -2.68
N ILE A 24 5.75 -1.39 -3.31
CA ILE A 24 4.36 -1.40 -2.83
C ILE A 24 4.03 -2.80 -2.31
N PHE A 25 3.54 -2.85 -1.08
CA PHE A 25 3.17 -4.08 -0.40
C PHE A 25 1.89 -4.67 -0.99
N GLY A 26 1.82 -6.00 -0.98
CA GLY A 26 0.70 -6.74 -1.54
C GLY A 26 0.70 -8.18 -1.06
N THR A 27 0.63 -9.15 -1.96
CA THR A 27 0.71 -10.57 -1.66
C THR A 27 1.99 -11.20 -2.19
N LEU A 28 2.42 -12.27 -1.52
CA LEU A 28 3.58 -13.07 -1.93
C LEU A 28 3.13 -14.28 -2.75
N LYS A 29 3.92 -14.66 -3.77
CA LYS A 29 3.71 -15.90 -4.54
C LYS A 29 3.69 -17.15 -3.65
N SER A 30 4.44 -17.13 -2.55
CA SER A 30 4.47 -18.20 -1.54
C SER A 30 3.22 -18.24 -0.66
N GLN A 31 2.32 -17.26 -0.77
CA GLN A 31 1.18 -17.03 0.12
C GLN A 31 1.57 -16.78 1.59
N ALA A 32 2.86 -16.55 1.86
CA ALA A 32 3.29 -16.15 3.20
C ALA A 32 2.71 -14.77 3.52
N THR A 33 2.08 -14.65 4.69
CA THR A 33 1.46 -13.40 5.17
C THR A 33 2.25 -12.78 6.32
N ASP A 34 3.31 -13.44 6.77
CA ASP A 34 4.13 -13.08 7.94
C ASP A 34 5.50 -12.50 7.54
N LYS A 35 5.74 -12.30 6.23
CA LYS A 35 6.98 -11.77 5.68
C LYS A 35 6.71 -10.62 4.73
N LEU A 36 7.53 -9.58 4.79
CA LEU A 36 7.53 -8.50 3.80
C LEU A 36 7.90 -9.06 2.40
N PRO A 37 7.42 -8.44 1.31
CA PRO A 37 6.48 -7.31 1.24
C PRO A 37 4.98 -7.68 1.31
N ALA A 38 4.58 -8.72 2.07
CA ALA A 38 3.15 -8.97 2.29
C ALA A 38 2.50 -7.84 3.11
N PHE A 39 1.35 -7.31 2.66
CA PHE A 39 0.65 -6.21 3.32
C PHE A 39 0.24 -6.59 4.75
N GLN A 40 -0.09 -7.86 5.03
CA GLN A 40 -0.43 -8.30 6.39
C GLN A 40 0.79 -8.20 7.32
N ALA A 41 1.98 -8.56 6.82
CA ALA A 41 3.22 -8.47 7.57
C ALA A 41 3.59 -6.99 7.82
N ALA A 42 3.46 -6.15 6.80
CA ALA A 42 3.68 -4.70 6.92
C ALA A 42 2.70 -4.09 7.94
N THR A 43 1.40 -4.33 7.79
CA THR A 43 0.37 -3.81 8.70
C THR A 43 0.64 -4.21 10.14
N LYS A 44 1.02 -5.48 10.39
CA LYS A 44 1.37 -5.96 11.74
C LYS A 44 2.65 -5.33 12.30
N LEU A 45 3.63 -5.05 11.44
CA LEU A 45 4.89 -4.43 11.85
C LEU A 45 4.66 -2.97 12.23
N TYR A 46 4.02 -2.21 11.36
CA TYR A 46 3.87 -0.77 11.50
C TYR A 46 2.77 -0.36 12.48
N SER A 47 1.76 -1.19 12.74
CA SER A 47 0.76 -0.93 13.79
C SER A 47 1.33 -0.87 15.20
N GLN A 48 2.59 -1.28 15.40
CA GLN A 48 3.31 -1.14 16.67
C GLN A 48 3.87 0.27 16.88
N HIS A 49 3.91 1.08 15.82
CA HIS A 49 4.61 2.37 15.78
C HIS A 49 3.72 3.52 15.28
N TYR A 50 2.69 3.22 14.47
CA TYR A 50 1.78 4.20 13.88
C TYR A 50 0.35 3.96 14.34
N ASP A 51 -0.45 5.03 14.43
CA ASP A 51 -1.85 4.98 14.84
C ASP A 51 -2.75 4.57 13.67
N LEU A 52 -2.90 3.25 13.51
CA LEU A 52 -3.68 2.64 12.44
C LEU A 52 -5.07 2.26 12.93
N GLU A 53 -6.09 2.51 12.11
CA GLU A 53 -7.46 2.06 12.39
C GLU A 53 -7.62 0.56 12.11
N GLU A 54 -8.59 -0.09 12.76
CA GLU A 54 -8.82 -1.54 12.65
C GLU A 54 -9.20 -2.01 11.23
N ASN A 55 -9.72 -1.09 10.42
CA ASN A 55 -10.13 -1.29 9.04
C ASN A 55 -9.08 -0.76 8.05
N GLU A 56 -7.82 -0.63 8.45
CA GLU A 56 -6.74 -0.17 7.57
C GLU A 56 -5.65 -1.22 7.38
N ILE A 57 -5.02 -1.15 6.20
CA ILE A 57 -3.80 -1.91 5.89
C ILE A 57 -2.71 -0.98 5.40
N VAL A 58 -1.46 -1.32 5.72
CA VAL A 58 -0.28 -0.61 5.22
C VAL A 58 0.09 -1.17 3.85
N ILE A 59 0.17 -0.29 2.86
CA ILE A 59 0.48 -0.65 1.47
C ILE A 59 1.83 -0.09 0.99
N TYR A 60 2.39 0.89 1.69
CA TYR A 60 3.66 1.51 1.33
C TYR A 60 4.29 2.21 2.54
N TYR A 61 5.62 2.32 2.54
CA TYR A 61 6.37 3.13 3.50
C TYR A 61 7.10 4.23 2.76
N ASP A 62 6.80 5.49 3.12
CA ASP A 62 7.46 6.66 2.55
C ASP A 62 8.70 7.00 3.38
N ASP A 63 9.86 6.57 2.90
CA ASP A 63 11.16 6.83 3.54
C ASP A 63 11.47 8.34 3.68
N TYR A 64 10.93 9.18 2.79
CA TYR A 64 11.20 10.62 2.80
C TYR A 64 10.40 11.34 3.88
N LEU A 65 9.11 11.01 4.00
CA LEU A 65 8.23 11.56 5.03
C LEU A 65 8.30 10.81 6.36
N ASN A 66 8.98 9.65 6.39
CA ASN A 66 9.03 8.75 7.55
C ASN A 66 7.62 8.35 8.01
N ALA A 67 6.77 8.03 7.04
CA ALA A 67 5.34 7.85 7.23
C ALA A 67 4.83 6.62 6.48
N VAL A 68 3.76 6.01 6.97
CA VAL A 68 3.12 4.86 6.32
C VAL A 68 1.96 5.33 5.47
N VAL A 69 1.81 4.72 4.30
CA VAL A 69 0.61 4.89 3.49
C VAL A 69 -0.33 3.73 3.75
N VAL A 70 -1.56 4.06 4.13
CA VAL A 70 -2.61 3.11 4.45
C VAL A 70 -3.79 3.21 3.50
N LEU A 71 -4.47 2.07 3.33
CA LEU A 71 -5.69 1.90 2.56
C LEU A 71 -6.81 1.43 3.52
N ASN A 72 -7.96 2.09 3.49
CA ASN A 72 -9.16 1.66 4.24
C ASN A 72 -10.13 0.83 3.37
N GLU A 73 -11.26 0.40 3.96
CA GLU A 73 -12.19 -0.51 3.28
C GLU A 73 -13.04 0.18 2.20
N GLU A 74 -13.15 1.51 2.27
CA GLU A 74 -13.78 2.37 1.28
C GLU A 74 -12.90 2.62 0.05
N GLY A 75 -11.61 2.24 0.10
CA GLY A 75 -10.65 2.50 -0.96
C GLY A 75 -9.87 3.80 -0.79
N GLU A 76 -10.13 4.54 0.28
CA GLU A 76 -9.45 5.81 0.56
C GLU A 76 -8.03 5.56 1.08
N MET A 77 -7.13 6.44 0.68
CA MET A 77 -5.71 6.33 0.96
C MET A 77 -5.26 7.46 1.85
N PHE A 78 -4.47 7.15 2.87
CA PHE A 78 -3.95 8.13 3.82
C PHE A 78 -2.46 7.98 3.98
N ASN A 79 -1.79 9.11 4.19
CA ASN A 79 -0.47 9.14 4.77
C ASN A 79 -0.61 9.33 6.29
N VAL A 80 0.06 8.49 7.06
CA VAL A 80 0.02 8.49 8.53
C VAL A 80 1.44 8.60 9.04
N ASP A 81 1.76 9.74 9.65
CA ASP A 81 3.00 9.92 10.40
C ASP A 81 2.72 9.79 11.91
N LEU A 82 3.63 10.26 12.77
CA LEU A 82 3.47 10.15 14.23
C LEU A 82 2.47 11.15 14.83
N GLU A 83 2.13 12.21 14.10
CA GLU A 83 1.35 13.35 14.60
C GLU A 83 0.12 13.67 13.76
N ASP A 84 0.14 13.36 12.47
CA ASP A 84 -0.89 13.74 11.51
C ASP A 84 -1.33 12.57 10.60
N ARG A 85 -2.54 12.71 10.09
CA ARG A 85 -3.19 11.82 9.14
C ARG A 85 -3.78 12.65 8.01
N GLN A 86 -3.27 12.44 6.81
CA GLN A 86 -3.70 13.17 5.62
C GLN A 86 -4.25 12.22 4.58
N LYS A 87 -5.48 12.47 4.10
CA LYS A 87 -6.01 11.79 2.91
C LYS A 87 -5.22 12.20 1.67
N ILE A 88 -4.71 11.24 0.92
CA ILE A 88 -3.85 11.46 -0.25
C ILE A 88 -4.46 10.97 -1.58
N ALA A 89 -5.42 10.05 -1.54
CA ALA A 89 -6.17 9.62 -2.73
C ALA A 89 -7.55 9.05 -2.38
N THR A 90 -8.40 8.90 -3.39
CA THR A 90 -9.75 8.35 -3.27
C THR A 90 -9.86 6.88 -3.66
N SER A 91 -8.80 6.32 -4.25
CA SER A 91 -8.70 4.90 -4.62
C SER A 91 -7.23 4.45 -4.59
N PHE A 92 -6.99 3.15 -4.42
CA PHE A 92 -5.65 2.58 -4.55
C PHE A 92 -5.11 2.79 -5.97
N LYS A 93 -5.95 2.57 -6.99
CA LYS A 93 -5.54 2.70 -8.39
C LYS A 93 -5.08 4.12 -8.76
N GLU A 94 -5.80 5.14 -8.30
CA GLU A 94 -5.40 6.54 -8.49
C GLU A 94 -4.00 6.78 -7.91
N TRP A 95 -3.81 6.41 -6.64
CA TRP A 95 -2.53 6.57 -5.95
C TRP A 95 -1.39 5.79 -6.62
N PHE A 96 -1.65 4.53 -7.01
CA PHE A 96 -0.70 3.66 -7.67
C PHE A 96 -0.18 4.28 -8.98
N LEU A 97 -1.09 4.79 -9.82
CA LEU A 97 -0.72 5.41 -11.08
C LEU A 97 0.10 6.68 -10.87
N THR A 98 -0.27 7.52 -9.89
CA THR A 98 0.54 8.70 -9.53
C THR A 98 1.94 8.31 -9.09
N LYS A 99 2.10 7.25 -8.26
CA LYS A 99 3.42 6.77 -7.86
C LYS A 99 4.22 6.18 -9.03
N CYS A 100 3.58 5.45 -9.94
CA CYS A 100 4.27 4.99 -11.14
C CYS A 100 4.78 6.15 -12.01
N GLU A 101 4.02 7.23 -12.13
CA GLU A 101 4.46 8.44 -12.84
C GLU A 101 5.66 9.11 -12.14
N GLU A 102 5.60 9.28 -10.81
CA GLU A 102 6.69 9.86 -10.00
C GLU A 102 8.01 9.08 -10.11
N PHE A 103 7.92 7.75 -10.22
CA PHE A 103 9.08 6.85 -10.33
C PHE A 103 9.45 6.47 -11.78
N GLU A 104 8.87 7.18 -12.77
CA GLU A 104 9.12 7.00 -14.20
C GLU A 104 8.89 5.56 -14.72
N ILE A 105 7.93 4.84 -14.12
CA ILE A 105 7.56 3.48 -14.50
C ILE A 105 6.64 3.53 -15.73
N LYS A 106 7.03 2.83 -16.80
CA LYS A 106 6.36 2.90 -18.11
C LYS A 106 5.50 1.68 -18.45
N GLU A 107 5.78 0.54 -17.84
CA GLU A 107 5.12 -0.73 -18.16
C GLU A 107 4.18 -1.13 -17.00
N ILE A 108 2.94 -0.65 -17.08
CA ILE A 108 1.90 -0.94 -16.09
C ILE A 108 0.92 -1.96 -16.69
N LYS A 109 0.70 -3.07 -15.99
CA LYS A 109 -0.38 -4.02 -16.27
C LYS A 109 -1.70 -3.37 -15.89
N GLU A 110 -2.73 -3.58 -16.70
CA GLU A 110 -4.09 -3.21 -16.32
C GLU A 110 -4.59 -4.12 -15.18
N PHE A 111 -5.26 -3.50 -14.21
CA PHE A 111 -5.99 -4.12 -13.12
C PHE A 111 -7.18 -3.22 -12.75
#